data_AF-A0A7X3MGX1-F1
#
_entry.id   AF-A0A7X3MGX1-F1
#
_cell.length_a   1.000
_cell.length_b   1.000
_cell.length_c   1.000
_cell.angle_alpha   90.00
_cell.angle_beta   90.00
_cell.angle_gamma   90.00
#
_symmetry.space_group_name_H-M   'P 1'
#
loop_
_entity.id
_entity.type
_entity.pdbx_description
1 polymer ?
#
loop_
_entity_poly.entity_id
_entity_poly.type
_entity_poly.pdbx_seq_one_letter_code
_entity_poly.pdbx_strand_id
1 'polypeptide(L)'
;MSSRTENSIKNVKFGILLQFSNIILRFAVRTVFVYSLGPKYLGIGSVFNNIFSILSLAELGIGTAIAYDMYKPVSINDTYKIKQLLDFYRKFYYGIGGLIIAAGVCILPFLFYFI
;
A
#
# COMPACT_ATOMS: atom_id res chain seq x y z
N MET A 1 2.61 -30.29 -17.21
CA MET A 1 1.49 -29.92 -16.33
C MET A 1 2.02 -29.96 -14.90
N SER A 2 2.60 -28.84 -14.42
CA SER A 2 3.17 -28.79 -13.08
C SER A 2 2.07 -29.00 -12.04
N SER A 3 2.26 -29.99 -11.18
CA SER A 3 1.26 -30.41 -10.20
C SER A 3 0.91 -29.26 -9.27
N ARG A 4 -0.38 -29.10 -8.92
CA ARG A 4 -0.90 -28.06 -8.02
C ARG A 4 -0.06 -27.95 -6.72
N THR A 5 0.52 -29.05 -6.28
CA THR A 5 1.42 -29.14 -5.12
C THR A 5 2.72 -28.34 -5.29
N GLU A 6 3.33 -28.32 -6.48
CA GLU A 6 4.61 -27.61 -6.71
C GLU A 6 4.41 -26.09 -6.73
N ASN A 7 3.32 -25.62 -7.33
CA ASN A 7 2.95 -24.21 -7.29
C ASN A 7 2.55 -23.76 -5.88
N SER A 8 1.85 -24.61 -5.12
CA SER A 8 1.53 -24.34 -3.71
C SER A 8 2.80 -24.21 -2.86
N ILE A 9 3.79 -25.09 -3.04
CA ILE A 9 5.07 -25.02 -2.31
C ILE A 9 5.84 -23.74 -2.66
N LYS A 10 5.89 -23.36 -3.95
CA LYS A 10 6.52 -22.08 -4.37
C LYS A 10 5.79 -20.89 -3.74
N ASN A 11 4.46 -20.86 -3.80
CA ASN A 11 3.68 -19.76 -3.23
C ASN A 11 3.86 -19.64 -1.71
N VAL A 12 3.90 -20.77 -0.99
CA VAL A 12 4.17 -20.80 0.45
C VAL A 12 5.60 -20.31 0.75
N LYS A 13 6.61 -20.75 -0.01
CA LYS A 13 7.99 -20.28 0.17
C LYS A 13 8.11 -18.77 -0.04
N PHE A 14 7.50 -18.23 -1.10
CA PHE A 14 7.46 -16.78 -1.34
C PHE A 14 6.68 -16.04 -0.26
N GLY A 15 5.53 -16.57 0.18
CA GLY A 15 4.72 -16.00 1.25
C GLY A 15 5.49 -15.93 2.58
N ILE A 16 6.19 -17.01 2.95
CA ILE A 16 7.04 -17.05 4.15
C ILE A 16 8.17 -16.02 4.04
N LEU A 17 8.83 -15.94 2.89
CA LEU A 17 9.93 -15.00 2.69
C LEU A 17 9.44 -13.53 2.79
N LEU A 18 8.30 -13.22 2.17
CA LEU A 18 7.62 -11.93 2.29
C LEU A 18 7.23 -11.59 3.74
N GLN A 19 6.70 -12.57 4.47
CA GLN A 19 6.30 -12.40 5.87
C GLN A 19 7.52 -12.12 6.75
N PHE A 20 8.60 -12.87 6.55
CA PHE A 20 9.84 -12.72 7.30
C PHE A 20 10.48 -11.35 7.04
N SER A 21 10.56 -10.94 5.77
CA SER A 21 10.99 -9.58 5.40
C SER A 21 10.12 -8.50 6.05
N ASN A 22 8.80 -8.69 6.08
CA ASN A 22 7.88 -7.75 6.73
C ASN A 22 8.16 -7.61 8.24
N ILE A 23 8.40 -8.72 8.93
CA ILE A 23 8.68 -8.72 10.37
C ILE A 23 9.96 -7.95 10.66
N ILE A 24 11.04 -8.23 9.91
CA ILE A 24 12.33 -7.54 10.07
C ILE A 24 12.16 -6.04 9.83
N LEU A 25 11.46 -5.66 8.75
CA LEU A 25 11.28 -4.26 8.39
C LEU A 25 10.45 -3.51 9.45
N ARG A 26 9.34 -4.12 9.92
CA ARG A 26 8.51 -3.54 11.00
C ARG A 26 9.29 -3.37 12.30
N PHE A 27 10.15 -4.32 12.63
CA PHE A 27 11.02 -4.24 13.81
C PHE A 27 12.05 -3.11 13.65
N ALA A 28 12.71 -3.01 12.50
CA ALA A 28 13.66 -1.94 12.20
C ALA A 28 13.01 -0.55 12.29
N VAL A 29 11.84 -0.36 11.66
CA VAL A 29 11.06 0.88 11.74
C VAL A 29 10.75 1.21 13.20
N ARG A 30 10.24 0.25 13.98
CA ARG A 30 9.92 0.49 15.38
C ARG A 30 11.15 0.88 16.21
N THR A 31 12.28 0.22 15.99
CA THR A 31 13.56 0.56 16.64
C THR A 31 13.99 1.97 16.30
N VAL A 32 14.03 2.35 15.01
CA VAL A 32 14.40 3.71 14.60
C VAL A 32 13.47 4.75 15.25
N PHE A 33 12.16 4.52 15.27
CA PHE A 33 11.21 5.45 15.91
C PHE A 33 11.45 5.58 17.43
N VAL A 34 11.72 4.46 18.14
CA VAL A 34 12.03 4.49 19.58
C VAL A 34 13.32 5.28 19.85
N TYR A 35 14.38 5.04 19.07
CA TYR A 35 15.68 5.68 19.29
C TYR A 35 15.73 7.14 18.82
N SER A 36 15.05 7.49 17.73
CA SER A 36 15.08 8.87 17.18
C SER A 36 14.06 9.81 17.81
N LEU A 37 12.85 9.34 18.11
CA LEU A 37 11.77 10.19 18.63
C LEU A 37 11.55 9.99 20.13
N GLY A 38 12.02 8.88 20.72
CA GLY A 38 11.81 8.58 22.13
C GLY A 38 10.39 8.05 22.45
N PRO A 39 10.20 7.48 23.66
CA PRO A 39 8.96 6.76 24.01
C PRO A 39 7.70 7.63 24.01
N LYS A 40 7.84 8.96 24.21
CA LYS A 40 6.71 9.90 24.21
C LYS A 40 5.98 10.01 22.86
N TYR A 41 6.68 9.78 21.75
CA TYR A 41 6.14 9.96 20.41
C TYR A 41 5.78 8.62 19.73
N LEU A 42 5.80 7.52 20.46
CA LEU A 42 5.40 6.20 19.94
C LEU A 42 3.94 6.17 19.48
N GLY A 43 3.08 7.01 20.07
CA GLY A 43 1.67 7.17 19.64
C GLY A 43 1.53 7.70 18.21
N ILE A 44 2.49 8.49 17.72
CA ILE A 44 2.46 9.07 16.36
C ILE A 44 2.47 7.97 15.30
N GLY A 45 3.26 6.91 15.49
CA GLY A 45 3.31 5.78 14.57
C GLY A 45 1.95 5.08 14.43
N SER A 46 1.14 5.03 15.50
CA SER A 46 -0.21 4.47 15.45
C SER A 46 -1.16 5.37 14.66
N VAL A 47 -1.07 6.69 14.84
CA VAL A 47 -1.89 7.66 14.11
C VAL A 47 -1.59 7.60 12.61
N PHE A 48 -0.30 7.54 12.22
CA PHE A 48 0.07 7.36 10.81
C PHE A 48 -0.48 6.07 10.20
N ASN A 49 -0.37 4.94 10.92
CA ASN A 49 -0.93 3.67 10.43
C ASN A 49 -2.46 3.73 10.27
N ASN A 50 -3.17 4.40 11.18
CA ASN A 50 -4.61 4.60 11.06
C ASN A 50 -4.96 5.47 9.84
N ILE A 51 -4.21 6.55 9.61
CA ILE A 51 -4.38 7.40 8.41
C ILE A 51 -4.14 6.58 7.15
N PHE A 52 -3.06 5.79 7.06
CA PHE A 52 -2.80 4.92 5.91
C PHE A 52 -3.89 3.86 5.71
N SER A 53 -4.48 3.36 6.80
CA SER A 53 -5.58 2.39 6.72
C SER A 53 -6.85 3.03 6.13
N ILE A 54 -7.21 4.24 6.58
CA ILE A 54 -8.33 5.01 6.04
C ILE A 54 -8.05 5.40 4.59
N LEU A 55 -6.81 5.74 4.26
CA LEU A 55 -6.37 6.05 2.90
C LEU A 55 -6.57 4.87 1.96
N SER A 56 -6.11 3.69 2.36
CA SER A 56 -6.32 2.43 1.64
C SER A 56 -7.81 2.14 1.40
N LEU A 57 -8.65 2.48 2.39
CA LEU A 57 -10.11 2.34 2.30
C LEU A 57 -10.73 3.39 1.35
N ALA A 58 -10.19 4.61 1.33
CA ALA A 58 -10.59 5.67 0.40
C ALA A 58 -10.23 5.35 -1.06
N GLU A 59 -9.18 4.56 -1.30
CA GLU A 59 -8.88 3.98 -2.62
C GLU A 59 -9.83 2.84 -3.00
N LEU A 60 -10.75 2.41 -2.11
CA LEU A 60 -11.80 1.40 -2.36
C LEU A 60 -11.30 0.07 -2.97
N GLY A 61 -10.03 -0.28 -2.76
CA GLY A 61 -9.43 -1.47 -3.37
C GLY A 61 -9.17 -1.35 -4.87
N ILE A 62 -9.14 -0.13 -5.43
CA ILE A 62 -8.81 0.10 -6.84
C ILE A 62 -7.45 -0.50 -7.20
N GLY A 63 -6.45 -0.40 -6.31
CA GLY A 63 -5.13 -0.99 -6.53
C GLY A 63 -5.14 -2.52 -6.75
N THR A 64 -6.01 -3.25 -6.06
CA THR A 64 -6.11 -4.72 -6.24
C THR A 64 -6.84 -5.06 -7.54
N ALA A 65 -7.86 -4.30 -7.92
CA ALA A 65 -8.52 -4.45 -9.23
C ALA A 65 -7.57 -4.17 -10.39
N ILE A 66 -6.73 -3.13 -10.28
CA ILE A 66 -5.67 -2.79 -11.24
C ILE A 66 -4.69 -3.96 -11.38
N ALA A 67 -4.18 -4.49 -10.27
CA ALA A 67 -3.22 -5.59 -10.31
C ALA A 67 -3.80 -6.84 -10.97
N TYR A 68 -5.07 -7.14 -10.72
CA TYR A 68 -5.77 -8.27 -11.33
C TYR A 68 -5.93 -8.09 -12.84
N ASP A 69 -6.37 -6.92 -13.28
CA ASP A 69 -6.58 -6.62 -14.69
C ASP A 69 -5.26 -6.48 -15.47
N MET A 70 -4.19 -5.97 -14.83
CA MET A 70 -2.83 -5.93 -15.39
C MET A 70 -2.17 -7.30 -15.48
N TYR A 71 -2.52 -8.26 -14.63
CA TYR A 71 -1.88 -9.59 -14.64
C TYR A 71 -1.99 -10.26 -16.02
N LYS A 72 -3.19 -10.20 -16.63
CA LYS A 72 -3.45 -10.78 -17.96
C LYS A 72 -2.57 -10.20 -19.07
N PRO A 73 -2.56 -8.88 -19.36
CA PRO A 73 -1.72 -8.30 -20.40
C PRO A 73 -0.22 -8.40 -20.11
N VAL A 74 0.21 -8.37 -18.84
CA VAL A 74 1.61 -8.62 -18.46
C VAL A 74 2.02 -10.06 -18.76
N SER A 75 1.16 -11.04 -18.49
CA SER A 75 1.46 -12.46 -18.76
C SER A 75 1.71 -12.77 -20.23
N ILE A 76 1.10 -12.00 -21.14
CA ILE A 76 1.24 -12.15 -22.60
C ILE A 76 2.17 -11.11 -23.23
N ASN A 77 2.86 -10.28 -22.43
CA ASN A 77 3.72 -9.18 -22.89
C ASN A 77 3.05 -8.22 -23.89
N ASP A 78 1.74 -7.98 -23.74
CA ASP A 78 1.00 -7.02 -24.58
C ASP A 78 1.25 -5.59 -24.10
N THR A 79 2.37 -5.03 -24.55
CA THR A 79 2.84 -3.69 -24.18
C THR A 79 1.86 -2.59 -24.58
N TYR A 80 1.11 -2.77 -25.68
CA TYR A 80 0.11 -1.81 -26.12
C TYR A 80 -1.03 -1.71 -25.12
N LYS A 81 -1.57 -2.86 -24.69
CA LYS A 81 -2.65 -2.91 -23.69
C LYS A 81 -2.19 -2.44 -22.32
N ILE A 82 -0.97 -2.82 -21.90
CA ILE A 82 -0.36 -2.31 -20.67
C ILE A 82 -0.30 -0.79 -20.66
N LYS A 83 0.13 -0.17 -21.77
CA LYS A 83 0.21 1.28 -21.88
C LYS A 83 -1.16 1.95 -21.77
N GLN A 84 -2.18 1.44 -22.48
CA GLN A 84 -3.55 1.96 -22.37
C GLN A 84 -4.10 1.87 -20.95
N LEU A 85 -3.86 0.75 -20.28
CA LEU A 85 -4.28 0.52 -18.90
C LEU A 85 -3.60 1.48 -17.93
N LEU A 86 -2.27 1.66 -18.06
CA LEU A 86 -1.52 2.62 -17.25
C LEU A 86 -2.03 4.06 -17.42
N ASP A 87 -2.30 4.49 -18.65
CA ASP A 87 -2.85 5.82 -18.92
C ASP A 87 -4.25 6.02 -18.33
N PHE A 88 -5.07 4.97 -18.33
CA PHE A 88 -6.38 4.96 -17.67
C PHE A 88 -6.23 5.06 -16.15
N TYR A 89 -5.41 4.21 -15.53
CA TYR A 89 -5.20 4.21 -14.08
C TYR A 89 -4.56 5.48 -13.56
N ARG A 90 -3.71 6.13 -14.35
CA ARG A 90 -3.14 7.44 -14.03
C ARG A 90 -4.23 8.47 -13.72
N LYS A 91 -5.34 8.48 -14.46
CA LYS A 91 -6.46 9.40 -14.22
C LYS A 91 -7.17 9.11 -12.89
N PHE A 92 -7.38 7.84 -12.55
CA PHE A 92 -7.95 7.44 -11.27
C PHE A 92 -7.07 7.87 -10.10
N TYR A 93 -5.76 7.63 -10.20
CA TYR A 93 -4.80 8.04 -9.17
C TYR A 93 -4.71 9.56 -9.01
N TYR A 94 -4.86 10.34 -10.08
CA TYR A 94 -4.98 11.80 -9.94
C TYR A 94 -6.25 12.20 -9.18
N GLY A 95 -7.38 11.53 -9.43
CA GLY A 95 -8.63 11.79 -8.69
C GLY A 95 -8.51 11.45 -7.21
N ILE A 96 -7.97 10.26 -6.91
CA ILE A 96 -7.68 9.80 -5.54
C ILE A 96 -6.72 10.79 -4.85
N GLY A 97 -5.60 11.12 -5.48
CA GLY A 97 -4.64 12.08 -4.95
C GLY A 97 -5.25 13.45 -4.64
N GLY A 98 -6.12 13.95 -5.54
CA GLY A 98 -6.88 15.18 -5.31
C GLY A 98 -7.80 15.09 -4.09
N LEU A 99 -8.53 13.98 -3.93
CA LEU A 99 -9.41 13.75 -2.78
C LEU A 99 -8.61 13.69 -1.47
N ILE A 100 -7.44 13.04 -1.48
CA ILE A 100 -6.57 12.92 -0.31
C ILE A 100 -6.02 14.28 0.11
N ILE A 101 -5.57 15.07 -0.86
CA ILE A 101 -5.08 16.43 -0.60
C ILE A 101 -6.21 17.29 -0.03
N ALA A 102 -7.41 17.25 -0.62
CA ALA A 102 -8.56 17.98 -0.13
C ALA A 102 -8.93 17.57 1.31
N ALA A 103 -8.98 16.26 1.60
CA ALA A 103 -9.22 15.76 2.95
C ALA A 103 -8.13 16.17 3.94
N GLY A 104 -6.85 16.09 3.54
CA GLY A 104 -5.72 16.54 4.35
C GLY A 104 -5.81 18.02 4.69
N VAL A 105 -6.12 18.88 3.71
CA VAL A 105 -6.32 20.32 3.93
C VAL A 105 -7.52 20.59 4.84
N CYS A 106 -8.61 19.83 4.72
CA CYS A 106 -9.76 19.96 5.61
C CYS A 106 -9.45 19.54 7.06
N ILE A 107 -8.56 18.57 7.28
CA ILE A 107 -8.20 18.07 8.62
C ILE A 107 -7.19 18.98 9.34
N LEU A 108 -6.28 19.64 8.60
CA LEU A 108 -5.28 20.56 9.16
C LEU A 108 -5.86 21.61 10.15
N PRO A 109 -6.96 22.33 9.87
CA PRO A 109 -7.52 23.31 10.81
C PRO A 109 -8.10 22.66 12.07
N PHE A 110 -8.62 21.43 12.00
CA PHE A 110 -9.10 20.69 13.17
C PHE A 110 -7.95 20.20 14.06
N LEU A 111 -6.77 19.94 13.48
CA LEU A 111 -5.58 19.55 14.23
C LEU A 111 -5.12 20.65 15.19
N PHE A 112 -5.27 21.92 14.79
CA PHE A 112 -4.96 23.07 15.63
C PHE A 112 -5.92 23.21 16.83
N TYR A 113 -7.14 22.70 16.74
CA TYR A 113 -8.11 22.76 17.84
C TYR A 113 -7.91 21.67 18.90
N PHE A 114 -7.17 20.60 18.56
CA PHE A 114 -6.91 19.45 19.45
C PHE A 114 -5.57 19.56 20.20
N ILE A 115 -4.73 20.53 19.85
CA ILE A 115 -3.47 20.90 20.52
C ILE A 115 -3.71 22.08 21.45
#